data_AF-F7BTN7-F1
#
_entry.id   AF-F7BTN7-F1
#
_cell.length_a   1.000
_cell.length_b   1.000
_cell.length_c   1.000
_cell.angle_alpha   90.00
_cell.angle_beta   90.00
_cell.angle_gamma   90.00
#
_symmetry.space_group_name_H-M   'P 1'
#
loop_
_entity.id
_entity.type
_entity.pdbx_description
1 polymer ?
#
loop_
_entity_poly.entity_id
_entity_poly.type
_entity_poly.pdbx_seq_one_letter_code
_entity_poly.pdbx_strand_id
1 'polypeptide(L)'
;MSFLAAGSLQVAVEKAEGRVCLEKKGDYDTSGARVALTLCATEGQAGEDRIIAALEAMYQVMSCKSYLRRVVKAQSFQEEMASFRENLDDRGSSMNCALVALVAHSERPGWLLGPDGKEVQEKELVRELNHCQALWGKAKVFLLLDIHNNLGSIAFLSTLTDVCRHFPHWHLLEVLTQVIGKVTQEMPPTGHRCPIFQSSLRGALYLGRRRSQGLELSPIPQGVYDTSGAKVALVLCVTRDRPGAKQDLKALKRLFQTLGFKSILKMNPTAQDFRKELTRFRELLDARRTNVSCALVALMAHGEPQGRLLGADGQMVEVEEMVSELSACQVLQGKAKVVLLQGCRGGNRDPGMRPRALPWLGSWLQHWLQRPSTIPSHADILQVYANLQDVSSKGYSPKNPDQVDILRVYSAAEGYVAYRNENGSDFIQTLVQVIIANPDQDLLELLTEVNKRLCEMEVRGPDCDEIRKMSVEIQSSLRKQLYLKSQLSN
;
A
#
# COMPACT_ATOMS: atom_id res chain seq x y z
N MET A 1 -18.02 6.18 19.82
CA MET A 1 -17.64 7.57 19.51
C MET A 1 -17.11 7.59 18.08
N SER A 2 -17.83 8.20 17.14
CA SER A 2 -17.40 8.34 15.74
C SER A 2 -16.28 9.39 15.67
N PHE A 3 -15.07 8.96 15.30
CA PHE A 3 -13.91 9.82 15.15
C PHE A 3 -14.11 10.77 13.95
N LEU A 4 -14.68 11.95 14.20
CA LEU A 4 -14.55 13.07 13.28
C LEU A 4 -13.15 13.64 13.47
N ALA A 5 -12.33 13.64 12.41
CA ALA A 5 -11.04 14.33 12.40
C ALA A 5 -11.10 15.46 11.37
N ALA A 6 -11.21 16.72 11.83
CA ALA A 6 -11.08 17.92 11.01
C ALA A 6 -9.80 17.88 10.16
N GLY A 7 -9.90 18.27 8.89
CA GLY A 7 -8.82 18.25 7.90
C GLY A 7 -7.99 19.53 7.86
N SER A 8 -7.02 19.54 6.94
CA SER A 8 -5.93 20.53 6.77
C SER A 8 -6.25 22.00 7.11
N LEU A 9 -5.31 22.67 7.79
CA LEU A 9 -5.12 24.11 7.63
C LEU A 9 -4.43 24.32 6.29
N GLN A 10 -5.09 24.97 5.34
CA GLN A 10 -4.36 25.66 4.28
C GLN A 10 -3.56 26.79 4.95
N VAL A 11 -2.32 26.52 5.33
CA VAL A 11 -1.32 27.59 5.33
C VAL A 11 -1.00 27.82 3.87
N ALA A 12 -1.57 28.89 3.32
CA ALA A 12 -1.22 29.38 2.00
C ALA A 12 0.30 29.64 1.96
N VAL A 13 1.04 28.72 1.36
CA VAL A 13 2.26 29.08 0.62
C VAL A 13 1.82 29.30 -0.82
N GLU A 14 1.00 30.34 -1.04
CA GLU A 14 0.91 30.94 -2.37
C GLU A 14 2.05 31.96 -2.48
N LYS A 15 3.11 31.52 -3.17
CA LYS A 15 4.13 32.23 -3.96
C LYS A 15 5.39 31.36 -3.89
N ALA A 16 5.81 30.64 -4.93
CA ALA A 16 5.79 30.99 -6.34
C ALA A 16 5.69 29.71 -7.21
N GLU A 17 5.39 29.94 -8.49
CA GLU A 17 5.51 28.99 -9.61
C GLU A 17 4.28 28.14 -9.95
N GLY A 18 3.30 28.81 -10.54
CA GLY A 18 2.69 28.24 -11.73
C GLY A 18 3.77 27.87 -12.75
N ARG A 19 3.71 26.63 -13.26
CA ARG A 19 4.61 26.04 -14.27
C ARG A 19 6.04 25.67 -13.83
N VAL A 20 6.26 25.22 -12.60
CA VAL A 20 7.50 24.48 -12.28
C VAL A 20 7.24 22.99 -12.04
N CYS A 21 7.43 22.27 -13.15
CA CYS A 21 8.08 20.98 -13.27
C CYS A 21 7.68 19.84 -12.32
N LEU A 22 6.94 18.89 -12.90
CA LEU A 22 6.99 17.45 -12.64
C LEU A 22 8.40 16.82 -12.82
N GLU A 23 9.49 17.59 -12.80
CA GLU A 23 10.84 17.12 -13.12
C GLU A 23 11.62 16.55 -11.93
N LYS A 24 11.08 16.60 -10.71
CA LYS A 24 11.54 15.74 -9.62
C LYS A 24 10.53 14.62 -9.40
N LYS A 25 10.54 13.60 -10.28
CA LYS A 25 10.08 12.26 -9.90
C LYS A 25 10.68 11.99 -8.52
N GLY A 26 9.83 11.77 -7.52
CA GLY A 26 10.22 11.58 -6.12
C GLY A 26 10.90 10.24 -5.92
N ASP A 27 11.94 9.93 -6.69
CA ASP A 27 12.64 8.67 -6.63
C ASP A 27 13.38 8.57 -5.29
N TYR A 28 13.34 7.40 -4.65
CA TYR A 28 14.26 7.14 -3.55
C TYR A 28 15.69 7.15 -4.08
N ASP A 29 16.59 7.83 -3.38
CA ASP A 29 18.02 7.72 -3.68
C ASP A 29 18.47 6.29 -3.37
N THR A 30 18.92 5.56 -4.39
CA THR A 30 19.39 4.17 -4.26
C THR A 30 20.88 4.02 -4.57
N SER A 31 21.63 5.13 -4.62
CA SER A 31 23.08 5.14 -4.88
C SER A 31 23.92 4.66 -3.69
N GLY A 32 23.38 4.77 -2.47
CA GLY A 32 23.99 4.32 -1.22
C GLY A 32 23.91 2.81 -0.99
N ALA A 33 24.38 2.37 0.16
CA ALA A 33 24.40 0.96 0.52
C ALA A 33 22.98 0.44 0.84
N ARG A 34 22.72 -0.83 0.47
CA ARG A 34 21.49 -1.56 0.82
C ARG A 34 21.85 -2.62 1.86
N VAL A 35 21.06 -2.65 2.94
CA VAL A 35 21.24 -3.60 4.05
C VAL A 35 20.12 -4.62 4.02
N ALA A 36 20.47 -5.88 4.29
CA ALA A 36 19.51 -6.96 4.37
C ALA A 36 19.60 -7.67 5.73
N LEU A 37 18.43 -7.95 6.31
CA LEU A 37 18.23 -8.81 7.47
C LEU A 37 17.31 -9.97 7.07
N THR A 38 17.63 -11.19 7.48
CA THR A 38 16.71 -12.33 7.36
C THR A 38 16.49 -12.91 8.74
N LEU A 39 15.23 -12.96 9.17
CA LEU A 39 14.78 -13.61 10.40
C LEU A 39 13.99 -14.86 10.00
N CYS A 40 14.36 -16.00 10.57
CA CYS A 40 13.74 -17.29 10.27
C CYS A 40 13.34 -17.98 11.57
N ALA A 41 12.07 -18.36 11.72
CA ALA A 41 11.60 -19.21 12.80
C ALA A 41 11.91 -20.66 12.42
N THR A 42 12.85 -21.29 13.08
CA THR A 42 13.43 -22.57 12.64
C THR A 42 12.60 -23.80 13.00
N GLU A 43 12.62 -24.82 12.13
CA GLU A 43 12.51 -26.25 12.47
C GLU A 43 13.43 -27.18 11.62
N GLY A 44 14.61 -26.75 11.16
CA GLY A 44 15.67 -27.68 10.71
C GLY A 44 15.31 -28.64 9.56
N GLN A 45 14.35 -28.28 8.70
CA GLN A 45 13.93 -29.10 7.57
C GLN A 45 14.59 -28.66 6.25
N ALA A 46 14.80 -29.60 5.32
CA ALA A 46 15.42 -29.37 4.00
C ALA A 46 14.72 -28.31 3.11
N GLY A 47 13.49 -27.90 3.44
CA GLY A 47 12.78 -26.81 2.77
C GLY A 47 13.34 -25.42 3.10
N GLU A 48 13.95 -25.25 4.26
CA GLU A 48 14.52 -23.98 4.73
C GLU A 48 15.73 -23.57 3.89
N ASP A 49 16.67 -24.49 3.68
CA ASP A 49 17.89 -24.24 2.91
C ASP A 49 17.58 -23.72 1.51
N ARG A 50 16.47 -24.17 0.91
CA ARG A 50 16.03 -23.71 -0.41
C ARG A 50 15.47 -22.29 -0.40
N ILE A 51 14.63 -21.94 0.59
CA ILE A 51 14.12 -20.57 0.74
C ILE A 51 15.27 -19.60 0.99
N ILE A 52 16.19 -19.97 1.89
CA ILE A 52 17.36 -19.15 2.22
C ILE A 52 18.27 -18.98 1.01
N ALA A 53 18.55 -20.05 0.26
CA ALA A 53 19.34 -19.95 -0.97
C ALA A 53 18.66 -19.04 -2.02
N ALA A 54 17.33 -19.10 -2.16
CA ALA A 54 16.58 -18.22 -3.04
C ALA A 54 16.63 -16.74 -2.58
N LEU A 55 16.56 -16.48 -1.28
CA LEU A 55 16.74 -15.15 -0.69
C LEU A 55 18.16 -14.60 -0.95
N GLU A 56 19.20 -15.42 -0.75
CA GLU A 56 20.58 -15.01 -0.99
C GLU A 56 20.81 -14.66 -2.46
N ALA A 57 20.27 -15.45 -3.40
CA ALA A 57 20.31 -15.14 -4.83
C ALA A 57 19.60 -13.82 -5.17
N MET A 58 18.45 -13.57 -4.56
CA MET A 58 17.69 -12.32 -4.71
C MET A 58 18.48 -11.11 -4.18
N TYR A 59 19.08 -11.21 -2.99
CA TYR A 59 19.91 -10.14 -2.42
C TYR A 59 21.13 -9.80 -3.27
N GLN A 60 21.74 -10.80 -3.91
CA GLN A 60 22.85 -10.59 -4.84
C GLN A 60 22.42 -9.77 -6.06
N VAL A 61 21.30 -10.13 -6.69
CA VAL A 61 20.75 -9.36 -7.83
C VAL A 61 20.39 -7.93 -7.40
N MET A 62 19.89 -7.77 -6.18
CA MET A 62 19.57 -6.48 -5.59
C MET A 62 20.78 -5.71 -5.04
N SER A 63 22.03 -6.17 -5.26
CA SER A 63 23.26 -5.47 -4.86
C SER A 63 23.28 -5.06 -3.37
N CYS A 64 22.76 -5.89 -2.47
CA CYS A 64 22.83 -5.64 -1.03
C CYS A 64 24.28 -5.82 -0.53
N LYS A 65 24.93 -4.72 -0.12
CA LYS A 65 26.38 -4.66 0.18
C LYS A 65 26.76 -5.30 1.52
N SER A 66 25.83 -5.43 2.46
CA SER A 66 26.05 -6.11 3.73
C SER A 66 24.83 -6.93 4.09
N TYR A 67 24.98 -8.24 4.12
CA TYR A 67 23.97 -9.17 4.63
C TYR A 67 24.34 -9.52 6.08
N LEU A 68 23.45 -9.23 7.02
CA LEU A 68 23.51 -9.80 8.36
C LEU A 68 22.54 -10.98 8.36
N ARG A 69 23.05 -12.16 8.01
CA ARG A 69 22.32 -13.42 8.18
C ARG A 69 22.34 -13.77 9.67
N ARG A 70 21.20 -13.63 10.35
CA ARG A 70 20.98 -14.24 11.67
C ARG A 70 19.92 -15.31 11.51
N VAL A 71 20.36 -16.57 11.36
CA VAL A 71 19.44 -17.70 11.55
C VAL A 71 19.16 -17.75 13.04
N VAL A 72 18.05 -17.15 13.46
CA VAL A 72 17.72 -16.97 14.85
C VAL A 72 17.22 -18.29 15.41
N LYS A 73 18.06 -18.98 16.17
CA LYS A 73 17.71 -20.28 16.80
C LYS A 73 17.27 -20.15 18.26
N ALA A 74 17.42 -18.98 18.89
CA ALA A 74 17.24 -18.81 20.34
C ALA A 74 16.60 -17.48 20.80
N GLN A 75 16.75 -16.39 20.03
CA GLN A 75 16.20 -15.07 20.38
C GLN A 75 14.86 -14.82 19.69
N SER A 76 14.00 -13.98 20.27
CA SER A 76 12.73 -13.63 19.63
C SER A 76 12.98 -12.71 18.41
N PHE A 77 12.05 -12.69 17.45
CA PHE A 77 12.14 -11.75 16.32
C PHE A 77 12.20 -10.28 16.74
N GLN A 78 11.57 -9.91 17.87
CA GLN A 78 11.58 -8.54 18.38
C GLN A 78 12.97 -8.10 18.83
N GLU A 79 13.67 -8.94 19.59
CA GLU A 79 15.02 -8.66 20.08
C GLU A 79 16.01 -8.45 18.92
N GLU A 80 15.91 -9.30 17.91
CA GLU A 80 16.77 -9.23 16.73
C GLU A 80 16.49 -8.01 15.86
N MET A 81 15.21 -7.62 15.72
CA MET A 81 14.84 -6.39 15.03
C MET A 81 15.37 -5.16 15.76
N ALA A 82 15.29 -5.13 17.09
CA ALA A 82 15.84 -4.04 17.91
C ALA A 82 17.36 -3.96 17.79
N SER A 83 18.06 -5.10 17.87
CA SER A 83 19.51 -5.18 17.68
C SER A 83 19.93 -4.70 16.28
N PHE A 84 19.17 -5.08 15.24
CA PHE A 84 19.42 -4.63 13.88
C PHE A 84 19.24 -3.11 13.73
N ARG A 85 18.14 -2.56 14.26
CA ARG A 85 17.87 -1.11 14.30
C ARG A 85 19.02 -0.34 14.95
N GLU A 86 19.47 -0.78 16.12
CA GLU A 86 20.59 -0.14 16.85
C GLU A 86 21.88 -0.17 16.04
N ASN A 87 22.19 -1.31 15.40
CA ASN A 87 23.36 -1.42 14.53
C ASN A 87 23.29 -0.47 13.32
N LEU A 88 22.10 -0.25 12.76
CA LEU A 88 21.91 0.70 11.67
C LEU A 88 22.09 2.15 12.13
N ASP A 89 21.55 2.50 13.30
CA ASP A 89 21.68 3.83 13.86
C ASP A 89 23.15 4.16 14.22
N ASP A 90 23.91 3.18 14.71
CA ASP A 90 25.35 3.32 14.99
C ASP A 90 26.20 3.53 13.73
N ARG A 91 25.82 2.91 12.61
CA ARG A 91 26.54 3.04 11.32
C ARG A 91 26.28 4.38 10.61
N GLY A 92 25.24 5.11 11.00
CA GLY A 92 24.88 6.40 10.41
C GLY A 92 24.27 6.33 9.00
N SER A 93 24.14 7.50 8.34
CA SER A 93 23.23 7.74 7.21
C SER A 93 23.67 7.17 5.83
N SER A 94 24.73 6.36 5.75
CA SER A 94 25.26 5.83 4.47
C SER A 94 24.40 4.77 3.78
N MET A 95 23.35 4.29 4.46
CA MET A 95 22.41 3.28 3.96
C MET A 95 21.20 3.94 3.32
N ASN A 96 20.72 3.45 2.18
CA ASN A 96 19.64 4.10 1.43
C ASN A 96 18.32 3.33 1.44
N CYS A 97 18.35 2.04 1.77
CA CYS A 97 17.18 1.19 1.90
C CYS A 97 17.50 0.00 2.82
N ALA A 98 16.51 -0.46 3.58
CA ALA A 98 16.58 -1.71 4.31
C ALA A 98 15.63 -2.74 3.70
N LEU A 99 16.09 -3.98 3.65
CA LEU A 99 15.31 -5.15 3.23
C LEU A 99 15.30 -6.17 4.36
N VAL A 100 14.12 -6.57 4.80
CA VAL A 100 13.91 -7.52 5.88
C VAL A 100 13.11 -8.69 5.35
N ALA A 101 13.66 -9.90 5.35
CA ALA A 101 12.89 -11.11 5.11
C ALA A 101 12.47 -11.74 6.44
N LEU A 102 11.17 -11.97 6.61
CA LEU A 102 10.57 -12.68 7.74
C LEU A 102 10.07 -14.03 7.22
N VAL A 103 10.77 -15.10 7.59
CA VAL A 103 10.45 -16.48 7.22
C VAL A 103 9.86 -17.18 8.45
N ALA A 104 8.54 -17.33 8.49
CA ALA A 104 7.87 -17.91 9.66
C ALA A 104 6.50 -18.48 9.28
N HIS A 105 6.01 -19.39 10.13
CA HIS A 105 4.61 -19.80 10.05
C HIS A 105 3.70 -18.69 10.61
N SER A 106 2.49 -18.62 10.08
CA SER A 106 1.43 -17.73 10.55
C SER A 106 0.13 -18.53 10.63
N GLU A 107 -0.35 -18.77 11.85
CA GLU A 107 -1.65 -19.40 12.08
C GLU A 107 -2.81 -18.40 11.93
N ARG A 108 -2.50 -17.10 12.06
CA ARG A 108 -3.48 -16.02 11.96
C ARG A 108 -2.85 -14.75 11.38
N PRO A 109 -3.63 -13.95 10.64
CA PRO A 109 -3.11 -12.79 9.90
C PRO A 109 -2.41 -11.78 10.80
N GLY A 110 -1.27 -11.26 10.34
CA GLY A 110 -0.48 -10.26 11.06
C GLY A 110 0.28 -10.81 12.28
N TRP A 111 0.24 -12.12 12.53
CA TRP A 111 1.03 -12.78 13.56
C TRP A 111 2.00 -13.79 12.94
N LEU A 112 3.22 -13.80 13.44
CA LEU A 112 4.27 -14.73 13.04
C LEU A 112 4.68 -15.55 14.25
N LEU A 113 4.78 -16.86 14.09
CA LEU A 113 5.33 -17.73 15.12
C LEU A 113 6.85 -17.60 15.11
N GLY A 114 7.42 -17.09 16.20
CA GLY A 114 8.87 -16.94 16.37
C GLY A 114 9.56 -18.27 16.69
N PRO A 115 10.91 -18.30 16.60
CA PRO A 115 11.70 -19.50 16.93
C PRO A 115 11.63 -19.88 18.41
N ASP A 116 11.22 -18.96 19.28
CA ASP A 116 10.98 -19.18 20.72
C ASP A 116 9.58 -19.76 21.01
N GLY A 117 8.82 -20.08 19.96
CA GLY A 117 7.43 -20.57 20.06
C GLY A 117 6.42 -19.49 20.44
N LYS A 118 6.84 -18.22 20.53
CA LYS A 118 5.93 -17.10 20.83
C LYS A 118 5.46 -16.44 19.55
N GLU A 119 4.18 -16.10 19.49
CA GLU A 119 3.68 -15.28 18.41
C GLU A 119 4.11 -13.82 18.58
N VAL A 120 4.59 -13.21 17.51
CA VAL A 120 4.88 -11.78 17.41
C VAL A 120 3.97 -11.14 16.39
N GLN A 121 3.49 -9.92 16.66
CA GLN A 121 2.75 -9.17 15.66
C GLN A 121 3.71 -8.58 14.63
N GLU A 122 3.45 -8.82 13.35
CA GLU A 122 4.22 -8.23 12.24
C GLU A 122 4.37 -6.72 12.39
N LYS A 123 3.26 -6.02 12.72
CA LYS A 123 3.26 -4.57 12.86
C LYS A 123 4.19 -4.06 13.96
N GLU A 124 4.51 -4.87 14.98
CA GLU A 124 5.48 -4.50 16.00
C GLU A 124 6.90 -4.52 15.44
N LEU A 125 7.23 -5.49 14.59
CA LEU A 125 8.52 -5.57 13.90
C LEU A 125 8.69 -4.42 12.90
N VAL A 126 7.64 -4.12 12.13
CA VAL A 126 7.62 -2.97 11.21
C VAL A 126 7.79 -1.67 11.99
N ARG A 127 7.06 -1.52 13.10
CA ARG A 127 7.17 -0.36 13.99
C ARG A 127 8.58 -0.21 14.55
N GLU A 128 9.23 -1.30 14.96
CA GLU A 128 10.60 -1.26 15.48
C GLU A 128 11.58 -0.63 14.48
N LEU A 129 11.55 -1.08 13.21
CA LEU A 129 12.41 -0.53 12.17
C LEU A 129 12.03 0.91 11.77
N ASN A 130 10.77 1.32 11.93
CA ASN A 130 10.36 2.70 11.69
C ASN A 130 10.94 3.69 12.71
N HIS A 131 11.38 3.23 13.88
CA HIS A 131 12.11 4.07 14.84
C HIS A 131 13.58 4.25 14.49
N CYS A 132 14.10 3.52 13.49
CA CYS A 132 15.48 3.64 13.00
C CYS A 132 15.72 5.03 12.40
N GLN A 133 16.59 5.81 13.04
CA GLN A 133 16.99 7.14 12.60
C GLN A 133 17.79 7.10 11.30
N ALA A 134 18.65 6.10 11.12
CA ALA A 134 19.43 5.93 9.89
C ALA A 134 18.56 5.70 8.65
N LEU A 135 17.33 5.18 8.84
CA LEU A 135 16.33 4.92 7.79
C LEU A 135 15.22 5.98 7.70
N TRP A 136 15.37 7.13 8.38
CA TRP A 136 14.40 8.22 8.27
C TRP A 136 14.31 8.72 6.82
N GLY A 137 13.09 8.77 6.27
CA GLY A 137 12.85 9.16 4.88
C GLY A 137 13.29 8.13 3.81
N LYS A 138 13.72 6.94 4.23
CA LYS A 138 14.25 5.89 3.36
C LYS A 138 13.33 4.67 3.34
N ALA A 139 13.30 3.96 2.21
CA ALA A 139 12.45 2.81 2.03
C ALA A 139 12.84 1.63 2.94
N LYS A 140 11.81 0.98 3.48
CA LYS A 140 11.88 -0.20 4.33
C LYS A 140 11.02 -1.27 3.70
N VAL A 141 11.66 -2.32 3.17
CA VAL A 141 10.98 -3.39 2.46
C VAL A 141 10.96 -4.63 3.34
N PHE A 142 9.77 -5.16 3.60
CA PHE A 142 9.55 -6.39 4.34
C PHE A 142 9.03 -7.47 3.38
N LEU A 143 9.74 -8.59 3.29
CA LEU A 143 9.31 -9.79 2.56
C LEU A 143 8.84 -10.82 3.58
N LEU A 144 7.56 -11.15 3.56
CA LEU A 144 6.97 -12.13 4.46
C LEU A 144 6.70 -13.43 3.70
N LEU A 145 7.33 -14.49 4.20
CA LEU A 145 7.43 -15.79 3.54
C LEU A 145 6.94 -16.88 4.49
N ASP A 146 6.09 -17.78 3.98
CA ASP A 146 5.57 -18.90 4.76
C ASP A 146 6.55 -20.08 4.67
N ILE A 147 6.94 -20.61 5.82
CA ILE A 147 7.85 -21.74 5.92
C ILE A 147 7.18 -23.08 5.56
N HIS A 148 5.88 -23.24 5.80
CA HIS A 148 5.17 -24.51 5.54
C HIS A 148 4.81 -24.69 4.06
N ASN A 149 4.53 -23.60 3.35
CA ASN A 149 4.27 -23.63 1.91
C ASN A 149 5.46 -23.05 1.12
N ASN A 150 6.60 -23.74 1.27
CA ASN A 150 7.89 -23.32 0.71
C ASN A 150 7.89 -23.19 -0.82
N LEU A 151 7.09 -23.97 -1.55
CA LEU A 151 7.02 -23.93 -3.00
C LEU A 151 6.55 -22.56 -3.50
N GLY A 152 5.49 -22.00 -2.91
CA GLY A 152 4.98 -20.68 -3.27
C GLY A 152 5.99 -19.57 -2.96
N SER A 153 6.63 -19.61 -1.78
CA SER A 153 7.66 -18.63 -1.41
C SER A 153 8.91 -18.73 -2.28
N ILE A 154 9.37 -19.94 -2.62
CA ILE A 154 10.51 -20.15 -3.51
C ILE A 154 10.17 -19.66 -4.93
N ALA A 155 9.01 -20.05 -5.48
CA ALA A 155 8.57 -19.60 -6.80
C ALA A 155 8.48 -18.07 -6.89
N PHE A 156 7.96 -17.43 -5.84
CA PHE A 156 7.92 -15.97 -5.74
C PHE A 156 9.33 -15.35 -5.77
N LEU A 157 10.25 -15.86 -4.94
CA LEU A 157 11.61 -15.34 -4.86
C LEU A 157 12.40 -15.56 -6.16
N SER A 158 12.29 -16.74 -6.77
CA SER A 158 12.90 -17.05 -8.07
C SER A 158 12.39 -16.10 -9.14
N THR A 159 11.07 -15.94 -9.25
CA THR A 159 10.45 -15.03 -10.22
C THR A 159 10.86 -13.57 -9.97
N LEU A 160 10.88 -13.12 -8.72
CA LEU A 160 11.34 -11.79 -8.34
C LEU A 160 12.80 -11.56 -8.76
N THR A 161 13.67 -12.53 -8.47
CA THR A 161 15.08 -12.49 -8.85
C THR A 161 15.24 -12.37 -10.37
N ASP A 162 14.48 -13.15 -11.12
CA ASP A 162 14.54 -13.16 -12.58
C ASP A 162 14.01 -11.86 -13.19
N VAL A 163 12.88 -11.34 -12.71
CA VAL A 163 12.34 -10.06 -13.19
C VAL A 163 13.28 -8.91 -12.87
N CYS A 164 13.83 -8.85 -11.65
CA CYS A 164 14.82 -7.83 -11.27
C CYS A 164 16.07 -7.88 -12.16
N ARG A 165 16.52 -9.08 -12.58
CA ARG A 165 17.68 -9.25 -13.46
C ARG A 165 17.39 -8.75 -14.89
N HIS A 166 16.22 -9.02 -15.43
CA HIS A 166 15.84 -8.63 -16.80
C HIS A 166 15.39 -7.17 -16.91
N PHE A 167 14.80 -6.62 -15.85
CA PHE A 167 14.21 -5.28 -15.83
C PHE A 167 14.78 -4.42 -14.69
N PRO A 168 16.10 -4.17 -14.65
CA PRO A 168 16.75 -3.45 -13.55
C PRO A 168 16.34 -1.97 -13.45
N HIS A 169 15.68 -1.45 -14.49
CA HIS A 169 15.25 -0.07 -14.62
C HIS A 169 13.79 0.16 -14.19
N TRP A 170 13.05 -0.90 -13.86
CA TRP A 170 11.68 -0.81 -13.37
C TRP A 170 11.70 -0.49 -11.87
N HIS A 171 10.69 0.25 -11.42
CA HIS A 171 10.55 0.48 -9.99
C HIS A 171 9.89 -0.74 -9.32
N LEU A 172 10.09 -0.90 -8.02
CA LEU A 172 9.77 -2.13 -7.32
C LEU A 172 8.28 -2.51 -7.39
N LEU A 173 7.36 -1.54 -7.32
CA LEU A 173 5.92 -1.84 -7.45
C LEU A 173 5.53 -2.39 -8.83
N GLU A 174 6.18 -1.96 -9.92
CA GLU A 174 5.99 -2.54 -11.26
C GLU A 174 6.54 -3.97 -11.31
N VAL A 175 7.74 -4.18 -10.78
CA VAL A 175 8.37 -5.50 -10.68
C VAL A 175 7.46 -6.46 -9.92
N LEU A 176 6.97 -6.05 -8.73
CA LEU A 176 6.06 -6.87 -7.93
C LEU A 176 4.77 -7.20 -8.67
N THR A 177 4.18 -6.23 -9.37
CA THR A 177 2.96 -6.45 -10.18
C THR A 177 3.18 -7.53 -11.25
N GLN A 178 4.34 -7.54 -11.92
CA GLN A 178 4.69 -8.62 -12.87
C GLN A 178 4.96 -9.95 -12.18
N VAL A 179 5.66 -9.95 -11.04
CA VAL A 179 5.96 -11.17 -10.28
C VAL A 179 4.66 -11.82 -9.82
N ILE A 180 3.72 -11.05 -9.26
CA ILE A 180 2.38 -11.53 -8.88
C ILE A 180 1.69 -12.14 -10.11
N GLY A 181 1.73 -11.45 -11.25
CA GLY A 181 1.14 -11.93 -12.49
C GLY A 181 1.68 -13.28 -12.97
N LYS A 182 3.01 -13.45 -12.95
CA LYS A 182 3.69 -14.69 -13.36
C LYS A 182 3.45 -15.84 -12.38
N VAL A 183 3.69 -15.61 -11.08
CA VAL A 183 3.51 -16.63 -10.03
C VAL A 183 2.07 -17.13 -10.03
N THR A 184 1.08 -16.24 -10.19
CA THR A 184 -0.34 -16.63 -10.21
C THR A 184 -0.72 -17.43 -11.48
N GLN A 185 0.01 -17.28 -12.59
CA GLN A 185 -0.24 -18.05 -13.83
C GLN A 185 0.43 -19.43 -13.81
N GLU A 186 1.60 -19.53 -13.18
CA GLU A 186 2.43 -20.74 -13.19
C GLU A 186 2.04 -21.75 -12.11
N MET A 187 1.40 -21.30 -11.02
CA MET A 187 1.07 -22.16 -9.89
C MET A 187 -0.26 -22.90 -10.09
N PRO A 188 -0.36 -24.18 -9.67
CA PRO A 188 -1.60 -24.93 -9.77
C PRO A 188 -2.72 -24.28 -8.92
N PRO A 189 -3.98 -24.35 -9.38
CA PRO A 189 -5.10 -23.63 -8.76
C PRO A 189 -5.46 -24.11 -7.34
N THR A 190 -4.89 -25.22 -6.86
CA THR A 190 -5.17 -25.77 -5.53
C THR A 190 -4.01 -25.51 -4.57
N GLY A 191 -4.30 -24.88 -3.43
CA GLY A 191 -3.37 -24.79 -2.29
C GLY A 191 -2.43 -23.58 -2.26
N HIS A 192 -2.57 -22.62 -3.19
CA HIS A 192 -1.73 -21.42 -3.26
C HIS A 192 -2.59 -20.16 -3.33
N ARG A 193 -2.29 -19.16 -2.49
CA ARG A 193 -2.95 -17.85 -2.58
C ARG A 193 -2.11 -16.89 -3.41
N CYS A 194 -2.78 -15.98 -4.09
CA CYS A 194 -2.12 -14.91 -4.84
C CYS A 194 -1.24 -14.06 -3.91
N PRO A 195 0.04 -13.83 -4.27
CA PRO A 195 0.87 -12.90 -3.52
C PRO A 195 0.28 -11.49 -3.57
N ILE A 196 0.48 -10.72 -2.49
CA ILE A 196 0.02 -9.33 -2.39
C ILE A 196 1.12 -8.44 -1.82
N PHE A 197 1.04 -7.14 -2.05
CA PHE A 197 1.86 -6.17 -1.34
C PHE A 197 1.03 -5.05 -0.72
N GLN A 198 1.53 -4.47 0.36
CA GLN A 198 1.04 -3.27 1.01
C GLN A 198 2.13 -2.20 0.96
N SER A 199 1.78 -1.00 0.51
CA SER A 199 2.73 0.08 0.29
C SER A 199 2.24 1.40 0.88
N SER A 200 3.16 2.09 1.54
CA SER A 200 3.08 3.50 1.95
C SER A 200 4.30 4.27 1.42
N LEU A 201 4.87 3.82 0.31
CA LEU A 201 5.98 4.51 -0.35
C LEU A 201 5.52 5.90 -0.82
N ARG A 202 6.45 6.83 -0.81
CA ARG A 202 6.25 8.23 -1.27
C ARG A 202 7.02 8.50 -2.56
N GLY A 203 7.54 7.45 -3.18
CA GLY A 203 8.49 7.55 -4.26
C GLY A 203 8.71 6.24 -5.01
N ALA A 204 9.29 6.34 -6.20
CA ALA A 204 9.70 5.17 -6.95
C ALA A 204 10.99 4.60 -6.35
N LEU A 205 10.95 3.32 -5.95
CA LEU A 205 12.11 2.60 -5.43
C LEU A 205 12.72 1.73 -6.53
N TYR A 206 13.94 2.06 -6.96
CA TYR A 206 14.67 1.28 -7.96
C TYR A 206 15.65 0.33 -7.29
N LEU A 207 15.56 -0.95 -7.63
CA LEU A 207 16.49 -1.97 -7.12
C LEU A 207 17.66 -2.23 -8.08
N GLY A 208 17.65 -1.68 -9.29
CA GLY A 208 18.77 -1.77 -10.25
C GLY A 208 19.30 -0.40 -10.71
N ARG A 209 19.90 -0.33 -11.90
CA ARG A 209 20.35 0.92 -12.53
C ARG A 209 19.16 1.75 -12.99
N ARG A 210 19.18 3.06 -12.68
CA ARG A 210 18.16 4.02 -13.11
C ARG A 210 18.02 4.05 -14.64
N ARG A 211 16.80 4.21 -15.14
CA ARG A 211 16.52 4.42 -16.56
C ARG A 211 17.23 5.71 -17.02
N SER A 212 18.16 5.62 -17.96
CA SER A 212 18.65 6.79 -18.70
C SER A 212 17.52 7.30 -19.59
N GLN A 213 17.20 8.59 -19.52
CA GLN A 213 16.25 9.23 -20.44
C GLN A 213 16.71 8.97 -21.87
N GLY A 214 15.90 8.27 -22.69
CA GLY A 214 16.19 8.10 -24.11
C GLY A 214 16.08 6.68 -24.70
N LEU A 215 15.53 5.69 -24.00
CA LEU A 215 15.29 4.36 -24.59
C LEU A 215 13.82 3.95 -24.51
N GLU A 216 13.34 3.57 -25.69
CA GLU A 216 11.97 3.24 -26.11
C GLU A 216 11.15 2.47 -25.07
N LEU A 217 9.83 2.68 -25.12
CA LEU A 217 8.84 1.82 -24.51
C LEU A 217 9.01 0.42 -25.11
N SER A 218 9.68 -0.48 -24.40
CA SER A 218 9.69 -1.90 -24.78
C SER A 218 8.24 -2.38 -24.81
N PRO A 219 7.74 -2.91 -25.95
CA PRO A 219 6.38 -3.42 -26.01
C PRO A 219 6.38 -4.78 -25.30
N ILE A 220 5.75 -4.85 -24.13
CA ILE A 220 5.28 -6.13 -23.60
C ILE A 220 3.75 -6.12 -23.72
N PRO A 221 3.17 -6.76 -24.76
CA PRO A 221 1.73 -6.77 -24.99
C PRO A 221 0.90 -7.51 -23.92
N GLN A 222 1.53 -8.09 -22.89
CA GLN A 222 0.85 -8.86 -21.83
C GLN A 222 0.81 -8.15 -20.45
N GLY A 223 1.49 -7.00 -20.31
CA GLY A 223 1.74 -6.37 -19.00
C GLY A 223 0.71 -5.34 -18.52
N VAL A 224 -0.36 -5.07 -19.28
CA VAL A 224 -1.33 -4.00 -19.00
C VAL A 224 -2.77 -4.55 -19.03
N TYR A 225 -3.64 -4.08 -18.13
CA TYR A 225 -5.07 -4.38 -18.20
C TYR A 225 -5.72 -3.71 -19.40
N ASP A 226 -6.58 -4.44 -20.11
CA ASP A 226 -7.40 -3.88 -21.19
C ASP A 226 -8.49 -2.95 -20.64
N THR A 227 -8.33 -1.65 -20.86
CA THR A 227 -9.27 -0.59 -20.46
C THR A 227 -10.06 0.03 -21.61
N SER A 228 -10.20 -0.71 -22.73
CA SER A 228 -11.01 -0.29 -23.90
C SER A 228 -12.53 -0.46 -23.72
N GLY A 229 -12.96 -1.36 -22.86
CA GLY A 229 -14.36 -1.64 -22.54
C GLY A 229 -15.00 -0.65 -21.56
N ALA A 230 -16.22 -0.98 -21.12
CA ALA A 230 -16.95 -0.14 -20.18
C ALA A 230 -16.26 -0.10 -18.82
N LYS A 231 -16.03 1.11 -18.31
CA LYS A 231 -15.55 1.36 -16.95
C LYS A 231 -16.74 1.69 -16.06
N VAL A 232 -16.86 1.00 -14.93
CA VAL A 232 -18.02 1.10 -14.03
C VAL A 232 -17.58 1.51 -12.65
N ALA A 233 -18.38 2.35 -11.99
CA ALA A 233 -18.10 2.78 -10.64
C ALA A 233 -19.32 2.68 -9.73
N LEU A 234 -19.07 2.39 -8.45
CA LEU A 234 -20.07 2.46 -7.38
C LEU A 234 -19.53 3.33 -6.25
N VAL A 235 -20.33 4.27 -5.78
CA VAL A 235 -20.00 5.10 -4.62
C VAL A 235 -21.04 4.90 -3.55
N LEU A 236 -20.61 4.41 -2.39
CA LEU A 236 -21.42 4.27 -1.19
C LEU A 236 -20.87 5.23 -0.14
N CYS A 237 -21.62 6.28 0.17
CA CYS A 237 -21.13 7.37 1.01
C CYS A 237 -22.12 7.73 2.12
N VAL A 238 -21.72 7.55 3.38
CA VAL A 238 -22.43 8.15 4.52
C VAL A 238 -22.04 9.62 4.60
N THR A 239 -23.00 10.52 4.48
CA THR A 239 -22.79 11.99 4.49
C THR A 239 -23.26 12.67 5.77
N ARG A 240 -24.12 12.00 6.56
CA ARG A 240 -24.54 12.45 7.89
C ARG A 240 -23.33 12.57 8.81
N ASP A 241 -23.27 13.66 9.57
CA ASP A 241 -22.20 13.98 10.52
C ASP A 241 -20.80 13.83 9.94
N ARG A 242 -20.66 14.17 8.65
CA ARG A 242 -19.42 14.08 7.87
C ARG A 242 -19.32 15.33 6.97
N PRO A 243 -19.12 16.54 7.54
CA PRO A 243 -18.93 17.76 6.75
C PRO A 243 -17.80 17.58 5.74
N GLY A 244 -17.95 18.15 4.55
CA GLY A 244 -17.05 17.92 3.41
C GLY A 244 -17.31 16.65 2.59
N ALA A 245 -18.10 15.68 3.08
CA ALA A 245 -18.33 14.44 2.33
C ALA A 245 -19.03 14.68 0.98
N LYS A 246 -19.85 15.74 0.86
CA LYS A 246 -20.47 16.13 -0.41
C LYS A 246 -19.44 16.68 -1.41
N GLN A 247 -18.34 17.27 -0.94
CA GLN A 247 -17.24 17.76 -1.76
C GLN A 247 -16.44 16.59 -2.33
N ASP A 248 -16.24 15.53 -1.53
CA ASP A 248 -15.67 14.26 -2.01
C ASP A 248 -16.53 13.63 -3.10
N LEU A 249 -17.86 13.61 -2.92
CA LEU A 249 -18.80 13.14 -3.94
C LEU A 249 -18.72 13.95 -5.24
N LYS A 250 -18.59 15.28 -5.14
CA LYS A 250 -18.39 16.15 -6.32
C LYS A 250 -17.06 15.86 -7.03
N ALA A 251 -15.98 15.68 -6.27
CA ALA A 251 -14.66 15.38 -6.81
C ALA A 251 -14.63 14.02 -7.52
N LEU A 252 -15.18 12.97 -6.90
CA LEU A 252 -15.30 11.65 -7.53
C LEU A 252 -16.21 11.68 -8.77
N LYS A 253 -17.33 12.42 -8.73
CA LYS A 253 -18.18 12.59 -9.91
C LYS A 253 -17.40 13.21 -11.08
N ARG A 254 -16.60 14.25 -10.82
CA ARG A 254 -15.71 14.85 -11.83
C ARG A 254 -14.71 13.83 -12.36
N LEU A 255 -14.04 13.09 -11.49
CA LEU A 255 -13.09 12.04 -11.87
C LEU A 255 -13.73 11.02 -12.82
N PHE A 256 -14.91 10.49 -12.45
CA PHE A 256 -15.61 9.50 -13.26
C PHE A 256 -16.04 10.06 -14.61
N GLN A 257 -16.50 11.32 -14.67
CA GLN A 257 -16.82 11.98 -15.93
C GLN A 257 -15.58 12.14 -16.82
N THR A 258 -14.47 12.63 -16.27
CA THR A 258 -13.21 12.81 -17.00
C THR A 258 -12.65 11.50 -17.54
N LEU A 259 -12.76 10.42 -16.77
CA LEU A 259 -12.25 9.11 -17.15
C LEU A 259 -13.28 8.24 -17.89
N GLY A 260 -14.52 8.69 -18.09
CA GLY A 260 -15.54 7.92 -18.80
C GLY A 260 -16.11 6.71 -18.03
N PHE A 261 -16.15 6.78 -16.70
CA PHE A 261 -16.81 5.78 -15.86
C PHE A 261 -18.33 5.99 -15.81
N LYS A 262 -19.09 4.89 -15.91
CA LYS A 262 -20.52 4.87 -15.58
C LYS A 262 -20.67 4.65 -14.07
N SER A 263 -20.94 5.71 -13.32
CA SER A 263 -21.00 5.67 -11.85
C SER A 263 -22.41 5.57 -11.29
N ILE A 264 -22.61 4.72 -10.28
CA ILE A 264 -23.80 4.65 -9.42
C ILE A 264 -23.45 5.27 -8.07
N LEU A 265 -24.34 6.09 -7.50
CA LEU A 265 -24.14 6.74 -6.20
C LEU A 265 -25.29 6.42 -5.25
N LYS A 266 -24.95 5.95 -4.04
CA LYS A 266 -25.86 5.85 -2.90
C LYS A 266 -25.34 6.69 -1.74
N MET A 267 -26.19 7.60 -1.26
CA MET A 267 -25.90 8.40 -0.06
C MET A 267 -26.59 7.81 1.18
N ASN A 268 -25.91 7.90 2.31
CA ASN A 268 -26.36 7.43 3.62
C ASN A 268 -26.85 5.97 3.65
N PRO A 269 -26.09 5.00 3.06
CA PRO A 269 -26.44 3.59 3.19
C PRO A 269 -26.39 3.16 4.66
N THR A 270 -27.38 2.37 5.09
CA THR A 270 -27.31 1.55 6.30
C THR A 270 -26.27 0.43 6.11
N ALA A 271 -25.88 -0.27 7.19
CA ALA A 271 -25.00 -1.44 7.07
C ALA A 271 -25.60 -2.53 6.16
N GLN A 272 -26.93 -2.68 6.15
CA GLN A 272 -27.61 -3.59 5.24
C GLN A 272 -27.61 -3.07 3.80
N ASP A 273 -27.77 -1.76 3.59
CA ASP A 273 -27.70 -1.17 2.25
C ASP A 273 -26.32 -1.33 1.62
N PHE A 274 -25.23 -1.22 2.41
CA PHE A 274 -23.88 -1.48 1.89
C PHE A 274 -23.80 -2.85 1.21
N ARG A 275 -24.29 -3.89 1.87
CA ARG A 275 -24.32 -5.27 1.34
C ARG A 275 -25.24 -5.40 0.13
N LYS A 276 -26.47 -4.87 0.23
CA LYS A 276 -27.48 -4.96 -0.82
C LYS A 276 -27.05 -4.24 -2.11
N GLU A 277 -26.47 -3.05 -2.00
CA GLU A 277 -26.05 -2.28 -3.17
C GLU A 277 -24.81 -2.91 -3.84
N LEU A 278 -23.90 -3.55 -3.11
CA LEU A 278 -22.80 -4.33 -3.69
C LEU A 278 -23.33 -5.57 -4.42
N THR A 279 -24.24 -6.31 -3.79
CA THR A 279 -24.89 -7.48 -4.40
C THR A 279 -25.61 -7.09 -5.69
N ARG A 280 -26.39 -6.00 -5.64
CA ARG A 280 -27.08 -5.44 -6.80
C ARG A 280 -26.09 -4.97 -7.86
N PHE A 281 -24.99 -4.35 -7.47
CA PHE A 281 -23.96 -3.92 -8.41
C PHE A 281 -23.35 -5.11 -9.14
N ARG A 282 -22.96 -6.18 -8.43
CA ARG A 282 -22.50 -7.44 -9.02
C ARG A 282 -23.53 -8.00 -10.01
N GLU A 283 -24.79 -8.14 -9.59
CA GLU A 283 -25.87 -8.66 -10.46
C GLU A 283 -26.07 -7.80 -11.72
N LEU A 284 -26.02 -6.48 -11.58
CA LEU A 284 -26.10 -5.55 -12.72
C LEU A 284 -24.91 -5.71 -13.66
N LEU A 285 -23.72 -6.03 -13.15
CA LEU A 285 -22.54 -6.27 -13.98
C LEU A 285 -22.63 -7.63 -14.68
N ASP A 286 -23.01 -8.69 -13.97
CA ASP A 286 -23.15 -10.03 -14.56
C ASP A 286 -24.29 -10.09 -15.60
N ALA A 287 -25.32 -9.26 -15.46
CA ALA A 287 -26.39 -9.13 -16.45
C ALA A 287 -26.02 -8.25 -17.67
N ARG A 288 -24.88 -7.54 -17.66
CA ARG A 288 -24.49 -6.68 -18.78
C ARG A 288 -24.02 -7.50 -19.97
N ARG A 289 -24.46 -7.08 -21.16
CA ARG A 289 -23.98 -7.63 -22.45
C ARG A 289 -22.70 -6.97 -22.95
N THR A 290 -22.38 -5.77 -22.45
CA THR A 290 -21.19 -5.00 -22.87
C THR A 290 -19.97 -5.44 -22.09
N ASN A 291 -18.82 -5.60 -22.75
CA ASN A 291 -17.53 -5.88 -22.11
C ASN A 291 -17.20 -4.83 -21.03
N VAL A 292 -16.94 -5.28 -19.80
CA VAL A 292 -16.52 -4.43 -18.68
C VAL A 292 -15.01 -4.58 -18.52
N SER A 293 -14.30 -3.45 -18.49
CA SER A 293 -12.84 -3.44 -18.43
C SER A 293 -12.29 -3.37 -17.01
N CYS A 294 -12.93 -2.59 -16.14
CA CYS A 294 -12.57 -2.48 -14.74
C CYS A 294 -13.75 -1.92 -13.93
N ALA A 295 -13.70 -2.16 -12.62
CA ALA A 295 -14.63 -1.60 -11.65
C ALA A 295 -13.89 -0.76 -10.61
N LEU A 296 -14.50 0.37 -10.22
CA LEU A 296 -14.02 1.20 -9.11
C LEU A 296 -15.12 1.39 -8.07
N VAL A 297 -14.90 0.93 -6.85
CA VAL A 297 -15.84 1.08 -5.73
C VAL A 297 -15.27 2.04 -4.70
N ALA A 298 -15.98 3.12 -4.39
CA ALA A 298 -15.61 4.06 -3.34
C ALA A 298 -16.54 3.87 -2.13
N LEU A 299 -15.97 3.45 -1.01
CA LEU A 299 -16.64 3.24 0.26
C LEU A 299 -16.21 4.34 1.23
N MET A 300 -17.15 5.23 1.59
CA MET A 300 -16.83 6.44 2.35
C MET A 300 -17.75 6.58 3.56
N ALA A 301 -17.27 6.23 4.74
CA ALA A 301 -18.03 6.30 5.99
C ALA A 301 -17.13 6.64 7.19
N HIS A 302 -17.69 6.70 8.39
CA HIS A 302 -16.87 6.54 9.60
C HIS A 302 -16.37 5.10 9.65
N GLY A 303 -15.23 4.89 10.29
CA GLY A 303 -14.63 3.56 10.38
C GLY A 303 -14.04 3.28 11.75
N GLU A 304 -13.85 1.99 12.02
CA GLU A 304 -13.22 1.45 13.21
C GLU A 304 -11.97 0.63 12.81
N PRO A 305 -11.13 0.23 13.78
CA PRO A 305 -10.08 -0.76 13.54
C PRO A 305 -10.59 -2.02 12.79
N GLN A 306 -9.64 -2.77 12.22
CA GLN A 306 -9.91 -3.99 11.44
C GLN A 306 -10.76 -3.79 10.17
N GLY A 307 -10.80 -2.58 9.60
CA GLY A 307 -11.42 -2.37 8.29
C GLY A 307 -12.95 -2.42 8.30
N ARG A 308 -13.56 -1.94 9.39
CA ARG A 308 -15.01 -1.89 9.55
C ARG A 308 -15.53 -0.48 9.24
N LEU A 309 -16.69 -0.38 8.61
CA LEU A 309 -17.36 0.89 8.29
C LEU A 309 -18.69 1.00 9.04
N LEU A 310 -19.02 2.22 9.46
CA LEU A 310 -20.26 2.53 10.18
C LEU A 310 -21.35 2.96 9.19
N GLY A 311 -22.44 2.21 9.12
CA GLY A 311 -23.63 2.54 8.36
C GLY A 311 -24.40 3.74 8.94
N ALA A 312 -25.31 4.31 8.15
CA ALA A 312 -26.16 5.43 8.58
C ALA A 312 -27.17 5.06 9.70
N ASP A 313 -27.32 3.77 9.96
CA ASP A 313 -28.07 3.15 11.06
C ASP A 313 -27.21 2.91 12.32
N GLY A 314 -25.94 3.29 12.29
CA GLY A 314 -25.00 3.08 13.41
C GLY A 314 -24.54 1.63 13.55
N GLN A 315 -24.85 0.76 12.59
CA GLN A 315 -24.39 -0.63 12.57
C GLN A 315 -23.09 -0.76 11.76
N MET A 316 -22.27 -1.74 12.11
CA MET A 316 -20.98 -1.96 11.43
C MET A 316 -21.12 -2.92 10.26
N VAL A 317 -20.33 -2.68 9.21
CA VAL A 317 -20.16 -3.56 8.06
C VAL A 317 -18.67 -3.80 7.81
N GLU A 318 -18.32 -5.04 7.52
CA GLU A 318 -16.95 -5.45 7.22
C GLU A 318 -16.62 -5.13 5.75
N VAL A 319 -15.51 -4.44 5.49
CA VAL A 319 -15.05 -4.16 4.12
C VAL A 319 -14.81 -5.44 3.34
N GLU A 320 -14.36 -6.48 4.04
CA GLU A 320 -14.04 -7.77 3.43
C GLU A 320 -15.25 -8.46 2.78
N GLU A 321 -16.43 -8.34 3.38
CA GLU A 321 -17.68 -8.84 2.80
C GLU A 321 -17.96 -8.18 1.43
N MET A 322 -17.72 -6.87 1.34
CA MET A 322 -17.94 -6.11 0.11
C MET A 322 -16.90 -6.44 -0.97
N VAL A 323 -15.65 -6.69 -0.59
CA VAL A 323 -14.60 -7.08 -1.54
C VAL A 323 -14.83 -8.52 -2.04
N SER A 324 -15.31 -9.42 -1.18
CA SER A 324 -15.69 -10.78 -1.58
C SER A 324 -16.81 -10.76 -2.62
N GLU A 325 -17.82 -9.90 -2.46
CA GLU A 325 -18.90 -9.74 -3.46
C GLU A 325 -18.37 -9.28 -4.84
N LEU A 326 -17.41 -8.35 -4.87
CA LEU A 326 -16.76 -7.96 -6.13
C LEU A 326 -15.91 -9.08 -6.73
N SER A 327 -15.31 -9.91 -5.89
CA SER A 327 -14.49 -11.06 -6.30
C SER A 327 -15.34 -12.17 -6.91
N ALA A 328 -16.59 -12.31 -6.44
CA ALA A 328 -17.56 -13.25 -6.98
C ALA A 328 -18.19 -12.81 -8.33
N CYS A 329 -17.96 -11.57 -8.78
CA CYS A 329 -18.49 -11.06 -10.04
C CYS A 329 -17.82 -11.74 -11.25
N GLN A 330 -18.61 -12.45 -12.05
CA GLN A 330 -18.12 -13.26 -13.15
C GLN A 330 -17.48 -12.39 -14.24
N VAL A 331 -18.12 -11.25 -14.58
CA VAL A 331 -17.62 -10.36 -15.63
C VAL A 331 -16.34 -9.60 -15.24
N LEU A 332 -15.97 -9.61 -13.95
CA LEU A 332 -14.75 -8.98 -13.44
C LEU A 332 -13.59 -9.97 -13.23
N GLN A 333 -13.75 -11.25 -13.62
CA GLN A 333 -12.63 -12.20 -13.58
C GLN A 333 -11.51 -11.75 -14.54
N GLY A 334 -10.28 -11.64 -14.02
CA GLY A 334 -9.15 -11.14 -14.80
C GLY A 334 -9.16 -9.64 -15.07
N LYS A 335 -10.13 -8.89 -14.51
CA LYS A 335 -10.28 -7.44 -14.66
C LYS A 335 -9.92 -6.74 -13.36
N ALA A 336 -9.35 -5.55 -13.47
CA ALA A 336 -8.96 -4.77 -12.30
C ALA A 336 -10.19 -4.29 -11.50
N LYS A 337 -10.12 -4.46 -10.18
CA LYS A 337 -11.11 -4.04 -9.19
C LYS A 337 -10.44 -3.06 -8.22
N VAL A 338 -10.75 -1.77 -8.34
CA VAL A 338 -10.20 -0.73 -7.47
C VAL A 338 -11.19 -0.43 -6.35
N VAL A 339 -10.75 -0.45 -5.11
CA VAL A 339 -11.56 -0.15 -3.92
C VAL A 339 -10.93 1.00 -3.15
N LEU A 340 -11.60 2.15 -3.15
CA LEU A 340 -11.19 3.34 -2.41
C LEU A 340 -11.93 3.37 -1.07
N LEU A 341 -11.18 3.52 0.03
CA LEU A 341 -11.70 3.43 1.39
C LEU A 341 -11.40 4.73 2.14
N GLN A 342 -12.40 5.60 2.24
CA GLN A 342 -12.31 6.85 3.01
C GLN A 342 -13.01 6.67 4.36
N GLY A 343 -12.22 6.33 5.38
CA GLY A 343 -12.67 6.11 6.75
C GLY A 343 -11.50 5.91 7.71
N CYS A 344 -11.72 6.17 9.00
CA CYS A 344 -10.73 5.92 10.03
C CYS A 344 -10.48 4.40 10.17
N ARG A 345 -9.25 4.02 10.53
CA ARG A 345 -8.87 2.62 10.84
C ARG A 345 -8.38 2.48 12.28
N GLY A 346 -8.65 3.49 13.09
CA GLY A 346 -8.36 3.57 14.52
C GLY A 346 -8.38 5.02 15.00
N GLY A 347 -8.04 5.21 16.27
CA GLY A 347 -8.12 6.50 16.94
C GLY A 347 -6.79 7.27 17.02
N ASN A 348 -5.69 6.69 16.53
CA ASN A 348 -4.37 7.29 16.65
C ASN A 348 -4.23 8.48 15.70
N ARG A 349 -3.63 9.56 16.21
CA ARG A 349 -3.27 10.75 15.43
C ARG A 349 -1.75 10.74 15.30
N ASP A 350 -1.23 10.74 14.08
CA ASP A 350 0.20 10.60 13.85
C ASP A 350 0.92 11.92 14.15
N PRO A 351 1.78 12.00 15.17
CA PRO A 351 2.57 13.21 15.41
C PRO A 351 3.66 13.43 14.34
N GLY A 352 3.93 12.40 13.54
CA GLY A 352 5.07 12.31 12.64
C GLY A 352 6.38 12.07 13.38
N MET A 353 7.32 11.47 12.66
CA MET A 353 8.67 11.18 13.10
C MET A 353 9.61 12.32 12.70
N ARG A 354 10.41 12.78 13.66
CA ARG A 354 11.47 13.78 13.45
C ARG A 354 12.82 13.08 13.27
N PRO A 355 13.70 13.60 12.41
CA PRO A 355 15.10 13.20 12.45
C PRO A 355 15.72 13.70 13.76
N ARG A 356 16.63 12.92 14.34
CA ARG A 356 17.39 13.32 15.53
C ARG A 356 18.08 14.68 15.27
N ALA A 357 17.90 15.63 16.18
CA ALA A 357 18.59 16.91 16.15
C ALA A 357 20.11 16.67 16.05
N LEU A 358 20.81 17.39 15.16
CA LEU A 358 22.28 17.45 15.17
C LEU A 358 22.69 18.31 16.39
N PRO A 359 23.12 17.72 17.52
CA PRO A 359 23.24 18.46 18.78
C PRO A 359 24.33 19.54 18.74
N TRP A 360 25.27 19.42 17.78
CA TRP A 360 26.36 20.36 17.54
C TRP A 360 25.93 21.62 16.78
N LEU A 361 24.81 21.57 16.04
CA LEU A 361 24.19 22.78 15.51
C LEU A 361 23.49 23.45 16.69
N GLY A 362 24.07 24.55 17.20
CA GLY A 362 23.49 25.28 18.33
C GLY A 362 22.00 25.57 18.11
N SER A 363 21.22 25.55 19.21
CA SER A 363 19.75 25.68 19.21
C SER A 363 19.22 26.83 18.34
N TRP A 364 19.98 27.92 18.21
CA TRP A 364 19.67 29.08 17.36
C TRP A 364 19.68 28.75 15.85
N LEU A 365 20.66 28.01 15.37
CA LEU A 365 20.80 27.65 13.95
C LEU A 365 19.76 26.58 13.56
N GLN A 366 19.41 25.71 14.51
CA GLN A 366 18.34 24.73 14.35
C GLN A 366 16.95 25.40 14.28
N HIS A 367 16.74 26.51 14.98
CA HIS A 367 15.54 27.32 14.87
C HIS A 367 15.46 28.06 13.52
N TRP A 368 16.60 28.51 12.99
CA TRP A 368 16.71 29.25 11.73
C TRP A 368 16.54 28.37 10.49
N LEU A 369 16.99 27.11 10.52
CA LEU A 369 16.95 26.17 9.39
C LEU A 369 15.56 25.64 8.99
N GLN A 370 14.48 26.20 9.54
CA GLN A 370 13.11 25.64 9.51
C GLN A 370 13.07 24.27 10.20
N ARG A 371 12.03 24.01 11.01
CA ARG A 371 11.87 22.70 11.65
C ARG A 371 11.83 21.64 10.55
N PRO A 372 12.72 20.63 10.54
CA PRO A 372 12.65 19.60 9.51
C PRO A 372 11.25 18.98 9.56
N SER A 373 10.56 19.00 8.42
CA SER A 373 9.18 18.53 8.31
C SER A 373 9.10 17.10 8.83
N THR A 374 8.11 16.82 9.68
CA THR A 374 7.91 15.45 10.17
C THR A 374 7.38 14.57 9.05
N ILE A 375 7.79 13.30 9.03
CA ILE A 375 7.27 12.28 8.11
C ILE A 375 6.28 11.41 8.89
N PRO A 376 5.16 10.94 8.31
CA PRO A 376 4.28 10.01 9.01
C PRO A 376 5.04 8.77 9.53
N SER A 377 4.63 8.27 10.69
CA SER A 377 5.25 7.11 11.36
C SER A 377 5.12 5.80 10.56
N HIS A 378 4.19 5.77 9.59
CA HIS A 378 3.91 4.61 8.73
C HIS A 378 4.30 4.85 7.26
N ALA A 379 5.10 5.87 6.95
CA ALA A 379 5.54 6.14 5.59
C ALA A 379 6.82 5.37 5.22
N ASP A 380 7.07 5.24 3.91
CA ASP A 380 8.26 4.59 3.34
C ASP A 380 8.34 3.07 3.60
N ILE A 381 7.20 2.41 3.79
CA ILE A 381 7.12 0.97 4.06
C ILE A 381 6.56 0.24 2.84
N LEU A 382 7.11 -0.92 2.56
CA LEU A 382 6.58 -1.88 1.60
C LEU A 382 6.61 -3.27 2.23
N GLN A 383 5.45 -3.85 2.50
CA GLN A 383 5.29 -5.23 2.96
C GLN A 383 4.83 -6.10 1.79
N VAL A 384 5.47 -7.24 1.58
CA VAL A 384 5.16 -8.17 0.50
C VAL A 384 4.85 -9.53 1.11
N TYR A 385 3.65 -10.02 0.87
CA TYR A 385 3.16 -11.30 1.35
C TYR A 385 3.21 -12.29 0.19
N ALA A 386 4.24 -13.15 0.17
CA ALA A 386 4.42 -14.09 -0.94
C ALA A 386 3.38 -15.21 -0.95
N ASN A 387 2.97 -15.67 0.24
CA ASN A 387 2.05 -16.80 0.40
C ASN A 387 1.42 -16.92 1.81
N LEU A 388 1.43 -15.85 2.60
CA LEU A 388 0.90 -15.91 3.98
C LEU A 388 -0.61 -15.74 4.00
N GLN A 389 -1.27 -16.42 4.94
CA GLN A 389 -2.72 -16.39 5.10
C GLN A 389 -3.20 -15.01 5.60
N ASP A 390 -3.51 -14.08 4.68
CA ASP A 390 -4.27 -12.87 5.01
C ASP A 390 -5.77 -13.17 4.94
N VAL A 391 -6.29 -13.84 5.96
CA VAL A 391 -7.74 -13.98 6.19
C VAL A 391 -8.19 -12.85 7.10
N SER A 392 -8.32 -11.64 6.54
CA SER A 392 -9.02 -10.56 7.22
C SER A 392 -10.35 -11.08 7.80
N SER A 393 -10.47 -11.00 9.13
CA SER A 393 -11.61 -11.33 10.00
C SER A 393 -11.99 -12.83 10.17
N LYS A 394 -12.08 -13.24 11.45
CA LYS A 394 -12.57 -14.54 11.92
C LYS A 394 -13.90 -14.90 11.23
N GLY A 395 -13.97 -16.07 10.59
CA GLY A 395 -15.23 -16.78 10.39
C GLY A 395 -15.76 -16.94 8.96
N TYR A 396 -14.94 -16.86 7.91
CA TYR A 396 -15.38 -17.18 6.55
C TYR A 396 -14.76 -18.48 6.01
N SER A 397 -15.65 -19.39 5.62
CA SER A 397 -15.38 -20.76 5.15
C SER A 397 -14.45 -20.86 3.92
N PRO A 398 -13.94 -22.06 3.55
CA PRO A 398 -12.99 -22.31 2.46
C PRO A 398 -13.45 -21.98 1.02
N LYS A 399 -14.54 -21.21 0.87
CA LYS A 399 -15.15 -20.84 -0.42
C LYS A 399 -14.89 -19.37 -0.82
N ASN A 400 -13.82 -18.75 -0.34
CA ASN A 400 -13.49 -17.38 -0.76
C ASN A 400 -12.79 -17.44 -2.13
N PRO A 401 -13.38 -16.90 -3.23
CA PRO A 401 -12.72 -16.83 -4.51
C PRO A 401 -11.43 -16.02 -4.37
N ASP A 402 -10.36 -16.45 -5.04
CA ASP A 402 -9.05 -15.80 -4.96
C ASP A 402 -9.20 -14.29 -5.19
N GLN A 403 -8.76 -13.50 -4.22
CA GLN A 403 -8.80 -12.03 -4.25
C GLN A 403 -7.72 -11.47 -5.18
N VAL A 404 -7.80 -11.85 -6.44
CA VAL A 404 -6.90 -11.45 -7.52
C VAL A 404 -7.43 -10.21 -8.24
N ASP A 405 -6.50 -9.45 -8.81
CA ASP A 405 -6.78 -8.24 -9.58
C ASP A 405 -7.46 -7.14 -8.76
N ILE A 406 -7.18 -7.07 -7.46
CA ILE A 406 -7.77 -6.09 -6.53
C ILE A 406 -6.72 -5.09 -6.09
N LEU A 407 -7.10 -3.81 -6.10
CA LEU A 407 -6.33 -2.71 -5.55
C LEU A 407 -7.17 -2.01 -4.49
N ARG A 408 -6.79 -2.12 -3.22
CA ARG A 408 -7.42 -1.41 -2.10
C ARG A 408 -6.56 -0.21 -1.72
N VAL A 409 -7.20 0.94 -1.55
CA VAL A 409 -6.52 2.17 -1.12
C VAL A 409 -7.23 2.72 0.10
N TYR A 410 -6.59 2.59 1.26
CA TYR A 410 -7.07 3.10 2.52
C TYR A 410 -6.57 4.52 2.73
N SER A 411 -7.47 5.44 3.09
CA SER A 411 -7.14 6.84 3.37
C SER A 411 -6.25 7.05 4.61
N ALA A 412 -6.01 6.00 5.40
CA ALA A 412 -5.19 6.01 6.60
C ALA A 412 -4.49 4.65 6.79
N ALA A 413 -3.30 4.67 7.40
CA ALA A 413 -2.65 3.47 7.93
C ALA A 413 -3.50 2.79 9.02
N GLU A 414 -3.32 1.49 9.22
CA GLU A 414 -4.03 0.76 10.27
C GLU A 414 -3.79 1.39 11.66
N GLY A 415 -4.87 1.59 12.43
CA GLY A 415 -4.81 2.23 13.74
C GLY A 415 -4.96 3.75 13.73
N TYR A 416 -4.91 4.40 12.56
CA TYR A 416 -4.92 5.86 12.44
C TYR A 416 -6.23 6.45 11.94
N VAL A 417 -6.44 7.73 12.26
CA VAL A 417 -7.58 8.53 11.79
C VAL A 417 -7.40 8.95 10.33
N ALA A 418 -8.52 9.09 9.62
CA ALA A 418 -8.57 9.70 8.30
C ALA A 418 -9.14 11.13 8.40
N TYR A 419 -8.49 12.08 7.74
CA TYR A 419 -8.77 13.51 7.90
C TYR A 419 -9.75 14.04 6.84
N ARG A 420 -10.63 14.97 7.26
CA ARG A 420 -11.57 15.69 6.39
C ARG A 420 -11.99 17.03 6.96
N ASN A 421 -11.99 18.08 6.14
CA ASN A 421 -12.56 19.39 6.46
C ASN A 421 -13.77 19.70 5.55
N GLU A 422 -14.28 20.93 5.61
CA GLU A 422 -15.43 21.39 4.83
C GLU A 422 -15.21 21.34 3.30
N ASN A 423 -13.95 21.34 2.86
CA ASN A 423 -13.56 21.27 1.45
C ASN A 423 -13.47 19.82 0.92
N GLY A 424 -13.64 18.83 1.79
CA GLY A 424 -13.48 17.41 1.45
C GLY A 424 -12.36 16.74 2.25
N SER A 425 -12.18 15.45 2.03
CA SER A 425 -11.07 14.71 2.61
C SER A 425 -9.79 14.98 1.85
N ASP A 426 -8.70 15.19 2.58
CA ASP A 426 -7.38 15.43 1.98
C ASP A 426 -7.03 14.30 0.99
N PHE A 427 -7.38 13.05 1.32
CA PHE A 427 -7.22 11.89 0.45
C PHE A 427 -8.00 12.00 -0.87
N ILE A 428 -9.33 12.14 -0.85
CA ILE A 428 -10.13 12.12 -2.08
C ILE A 428 -9.83 13.34 -2.96
N GLN A 429 -9.63 14.52 -2.36
CA GLN A 429 -9.30 15.72 -3.12
C GLN A 429 -7.94 15.58 -3.82
N THR A 430 -6.91 15.11 -3.10
CA THR A 430 -5.57 14.88 -3.67
C THR A 430 -5.59 13.79 -4.73
N LEU A 431 -6.27 12.67 -4.47
CA LEU A 431 -6.44 11.56 -5.40
C LEU A 431 -7.02 12.02 -6.75
N VAL A 432 -8.14 12.73 -6.70
CA VAL A 432 -8.81 13.23 -7.90
C VAL A 432 -7.93 14.22 -8.66
N GLN A 433 -7.24 15.11 -7.95
CA GLN A 433 -6.33 16.08 -8.56
C GLN A 433 -5.18 15.41 -9.30
N VAL A 434 -4.50 14.45 -8.66
CA VAL A 434 -3.34 13.75 -9.23
C VAL A 434 -3.74 12.93 -10.46
N ILE A 435 -4.84 12.16 -10.38
CA ILE A 435 -5.29 11.32 -11.50
C ILE A 435 -5.75 12.17 -12.68
N ILE A 436 -6.50 13.26 -12.46
CA ILE A 436 -6.96 14.13 -13.56
C ILE A 436 -5.78 14.85 -14.22
N ALA A 437 -4.77 15.24 -13.45
CA ALA A 437 -3.59 15.92 -13.99
C ALA A 437 -2.69 15.00 -14.83
N ASN A 438 -2.67 13.70 -14.52
CA ASN A 438 -1.79 12.73 -15.16
C ASN A 438 -2.55 11.44 -15.56
N PRO A 439 -3.59 11.54 -16.40
CA PRO A 439 -4.53 10.43 -16.63
C PRO A 439 -3.91 9.27 -17.42
N ASP A 440 -2.75 9.49 -18.04
CA ASP A 440 -2.01 8.53 -18.87
C ASP A 440 -0.93 7.74 -18.09
N GLN A 441 -0.79 7.96 -16.77
CA GLN A 441 0.16 7.23 -15.92
C GLN A 441 -0.46 5.97 -15.28
N ASP A 442 0.39 5.05 -14.86
CA ASP A 442 -0.04 3.85 -14.14
C ASP A 442 -0.63 4.23 -12.78
N LEU A 443 -1.70 3.53 -12.37
CA LEU A 443 -2.44 3.89 -11.16
C LEU A 443 -1.59 3.74 -9.88
N LEU A 444 -0.66 2.79 -9.80
CA LEU A 444 0.20 2.65 -8.62
C LEU A 444 1.21 3.80 -8.52
N GLU A 445 1.74 4.27 -9.65
CA GLU A 445 2.57 5.49 -9.69
C GLU A 445 1.78 6.71 -9.21
N LEU A 446 0.56 6.89 -9.71
CA LEU A 446 -0.34 7.98 -9.29
C LEU A 446 -0.65 7.92 -7.80
N LEU A 447 -0.92 6.73 -7.26
CA LEU A 447 -1.19 6.55 -5.84
C LEU A 447 0.05 6.79 -4.97
N THR A 448 1.24 6.49 -5.47
CA THR A 448 2.51 6.81 -4.81
C THR A 448 2.71 8.33 -4.71
N GLU A 449 2.40 9.08 -5.77
CA GLU A 449 2.41 10.55 -5.76
C GLU A 449 1.32 11.13 -4.83
N VAL A 450 0.12 10.53 -4.81
CA VAL A 450 -0.93 10.92 -3.84
C VAL A 450 -0.42 10.74 -2.42
N ASN A 451 0.18 9.59 -2.10
CA ASN A 451 0.73 9.35 -0.77
C ASN A 451 1.84 10.34 -0.41
N LYS A 452 2.74 10.64 -1.34
CA LYS A 452 3.79 11.64 -1.17
C LYS A 452 3.22 13.00 -0.74
N ARG A 453 2.25 13.53 -1.49
CA ARG A 453 1.60 14.81 -1.18
C ARG A 453 0.92 14.79 0.18
N LEU A 454 0.20 13.72 0.51
CA LEU A 454 -0.48 13.58 1.80
C LEU A 454 0.52 13.51 2.97
N CYS A 455 1.66 12.84 2.77
CA CYS A 455 2.73 12.77 3.75
C CYS A 455 3.42 14.13 3.96
N GLU A 456 3.39 15.03 2.98
CA GLU A 456 3.93 16.39 3.08
C GLU A 456 2.96 17.34 3.80
N MET A 457 1.64 17.06 3.75
CA MET A 457 0.62 17.87 4.42
C MET A 457 0.74 17.87 5.94
N GLU A 458 0.35 18.99 6.53
CA GLU A 458 0.16 19.15 7.98
C GLU A 458 -1.32 19.35 8.26
N VAL A 459 -1.86 18.55 9.17
CA VAL A 459 -3.27 18.62 9.54
C VAL A 459 -3.45 18.84 11.03
N ARG A 460 -4.52 19.54 11.42
CA ARG A 460 -4.89 19.69 12.83
C ARG A 460 -6.11 18.86 13.10
N GLY A 461 -6.06 18.07 14.17
CA GLY A 461 -7.24 17.34 14.62
C GLY A 461 -8.29 18.31 15.18
N PRO A 462 -9.58 17.93 15.22
CA PRO A 462 -10.62 18.76 15.82
C PRO A 462 -10.46 18.83 17.34
N ASP A 463 -9.77 17.85 17.93
CA ASP A 463 -9.59 17.72 19.37
C ASP A 463 -8.22 18.23 19.85
N CYS A 464 -7.33 18.68 18.94
CA CYS A 464 -6.02 19.22 19.32
C CYS A 464 -5.43 20.16 18.27
N ASP A 465 -4.84 21.28 18.72
CA ASP A 465 -4.13 22.25 17.87
C ASP A 465 -2.75 21.76 17.39
N GLU A 466 -2.31 20.59 17.87
CA GLU A 466 -1.03 20.02 17.44
C GLU A 466 -1.09 19.55 15.99
N ILE A 467 -0.02 19.84 15.26
CA ILE A 467 0.19 19.35 13.90
C ILE A 467 0.29 17.82 13.93
N ARG A 468 -0.42 17.21 12.99
CA ARG A 468 -0.44 15.78 12.71
C ARG A 468 -0.10 15.51 11.26
N LYS A 469 0.27 14.26 11.00
CA LYS A 469 0.62 13.73 9.69
C LYS A 469 -0.38 12.66 9.28
N MET A 470 -0.39 12.32 7.99
CA MET A 470 -1.19 11.24 7.46
C MET A 470 -0.43 10.50 6.36
N SER A 471 -0.75 9.23 6.16
CA SER A 471 -0.26 8.39 5.07
C SER A 471 -1.40 7.48 4.64
N VAL A 472 -1.49 7.21 3.34
CA VAL A 472 -2.36 6.15 2.84
C VAL A 472 -1.68 4.79 2.99
N GLU A 473 -2.47 3.74 2.88
CA GLU A 473 -2.00 2.37 2.70
C GLU A 473 -2.60 1.81 1.41
N ILE A 474 -1.73 1.33 0.52
CA ILE A 474 -2.08 0.80 -0.80
C ILE A 474 -1.84 -0.70 -0.77
N GLN A 475 -2.89 -1.52 -0.83
CA GLN A 475 -2.80 -2.97 -0.90
C GLN A 475 -3.14 -3.44 -2.32
N SER A 476 -2.26 -4.22 -2.94
CA SER A 476 -2.41 -4.64 -4.34
C SER A 476 -2.19 -6.14 -4.52
N SER A 477 -3.12 -6.77 -5.24
CA SER A 477 -3.01 -8.07 -5.90
C SER A 477 -3.11 -7.95 -7.42
N LEU A 478 -2.86 -6.75 -7.96
CA LEU A 478 -2.84 -6.52 -9.40
C LEU A 478 -1.74 -7.36 -10.06
N ARG A 479 -2.07 -7.92 -11.22
CA ARG A 479 -1.20 -8.80 -12.01
C ARG A 479 -0.62 -8.11 -13.24
N LYS A 480 -1.12 -6.91 -13.53
CA LYS A 480 -0.77 -6.08 -14.70
C LYS A 480 -0.83 -4.61 -14.30
N GLN A 481 -0.15 -3.75 -15.04
CA GLN A 481 -0.27 -2.31 -14.90
C GLN A 481 -1.69 -1.86 -15.26
N LEU A 482 -2.17 -0.80 -14.60
CA LEU A 482 -3.53 -0.31 -14.74
C LEU A 482 -3.53 1.17 -15.09
N TYR A 483 -3.92 1.48 -16.33
CA TYR A 483 -4.15 2.84 -16.80
C TYR A 483 -5.65 3.12 -16.86
N LEU A 484 -6.12 4.12 -16.12
CA LEU A 484 -7.55 4.41 -16.02
C LEU A 484 -8.10 5.15 -17.24
N LYS A 485 -7.26 5.91 -17.96
CA LYS A 485 -7.64 6.48 -19.26
C LYS A 485 -7.55 5.40 -20.33
N SER A 486 -8.54 5.36 -21.22
CA SER A 486 -8.51 4.41 -22.32
C SER A 486 -7.44 4.86 -23.31
N GLN A 487 -6.57 3.94 -23.75
CA GLN A 487 -5.47 4.22 -24.66
C GLN A 487 -5.89 4.33 -26.14
N LEU A 488 -7.19 4.53 -26.43
CA LEU A 488 -7.72 4.56 -27.80
C LEU A 488 -8.74 5.68 -28.00
N SER A 489 -8.27 6.77 -28.62
CA SER A 489 -9.02 7.52 -29.63
C SER A 489 -8.01 8.31 -30.47
N ASN A 490 -7.48 7.68 -31.53
CA ASN A 490 -7.05 8.42 -32.71
C ASN A 490 -8.27 8.66 -33.61
#